data_AF-A0A6I2MCE4-F1
#
_entry.id   AF-A0A6I2MCE4-F1
#
_cell.length_a   1.000
_cell.length_b   1.000
_cell.length_c   1.000
_cell.angle_alpha   90.00
_cell.angle_beta   90.00
_cell.angle_gamma   90.00
#
_symmetry.space_group_name_H-M   'P 1'
#
loop_
_entity.id
_entity.type
_entity.pdbx_description
1 polymer ?
#
loop_
_entity_poly.entity_id
_entity_poly.type
_entity_poly.pdbx_seq_one_letter_code
_entity_poly.pdbx_strand_id
1 'polypeptide(L)'
;MATLSERLTKRFRNVPGVTTIDVADWLTEAQLESELIEGTDVNTDNAIIYLAFALGCEVIAADAARYFKYGDGEENVDKSAVFGNYMALAKDARKNYRKHVRGRSGATQSHVGRADDR
;
A
#
# COMPACT_ATOMS: atom_id res chain seq x y z
N MET A 1 16.25 14.57 4.99
CA MET A 1 14.88 13.99 4.93
C MET A 1 15.00 12.48 4.88
N ALA A 2 14.07 11.72 5.45
CA ALA A 2 14.12 10.26 5.39
C ALA A 2 13.78 9.76 3.97
N THR A 3 14.53 8.77 3.47
CA THR A 3 14.35 8.21 2.10
C THR A 3 13.03 7.43 1.98
N LEU A 4 12.54 7.17 0.75
CA LEU A 4 11.35 6.34 0.57
C LEU A 4 11.52 4.94 1.17
N SER A 5 12.70 4.35 1.03
CA SER A 5 13.05 3.05 1.62
C SER A 5 12.97 3.05 3.15
N GLU A 6 13.52 4.08 3.82
CA GLU A 6 13.40 4.20 5.29
C GLU A 6 11.94 4.35 5.74
N ARG A 7 11.15 5.11 4.97
CA ARG A 7 9.72 5.32 5.25
C ARG A 7 8.92 4.04 5.08
N LEU A 8 9.20 3.25 4.04
CA LEU A 8 8.53 1.97 3.80
C LEU A 8 8.98 0.90 4.81
N THR A 9 10.27 0.83 5.11
CA THR A 9 10.82 -0.06 6.16
C THR A 9 10.17 0.19 7.52
N LYS A 10 9.93 1.47 7.88
CA LYS A 10 9.21 1.80 9.12
C LYS A 10 7.77 1.26 9.14
N ARG A 11 7.09 1.17 7.99
CA ARG A 11 5.72 0.64 7.90
C ARG A 11 5.68 -0.88 8.08
N PHE A 12 6.74 -1.58 7.68
CA PHE A 12 6.86 -3.04 7.78
C PHE A 12 7.74 -3.52 8.95
N ARG A 13 8.23 -2.61 9.81
CA ARG A 13 9.22 -2.92 10.86
C ARG A 13 8.87 -4.14 11.73
N ASN A 14 7.59 -4.33 12.03
CA ASN A 14 7.13 -5.39 12.93
C ASN A 14 6.52 -6.58 12.17
N VAL A 15 6.69 -6.64 10.84
CA VAL A 15 6.21 -7.75 10.04
C VAL A 15 7.33 -8.79 9.95
N PRO A 16 7.12 -10.01 10.47
CA PRO A 16 8.12 -11.08 10.38
C PRO A 16 8.43 -11.44 8.93
N GLY A 17 9.71 -11.67 8.64
CA GLY A 17 10.15 -12.15 7.32
C GLY A 17 10.31 -11.08 6.24
N VAL A 18 9.90 -9.83 6.49
CA VAL A 18 10.14 -8.73 5.54
C VAL A 18 11.58 -8.25 5.66
N THR A 19 12.32 -8.31 4.56
CA THR A 19 13.70 -7.86 4.44
C THR A 19 13.81 -6.50 3.76
N THR A 20 14.99 -5.90 3.80
CA THR A 20 15.27 -4.67 3.04
C THR A 20 15.26 -4.90 1.52
N ILE A 21 15.47 -6.13 1.07
CA ILE A 21 15.39 -6.50 -0.35
C ILE A 21 13.94 -6.43 -0.81
N ASP A 22 13.02 -7.04 -0.05
CA ASP A 22 11.58 -6.99 -0.36
C ASP A 22 11.07 -5.55 -0.44
N VAL A 23 11.50 -4.69 0.50
CA VAL A 23 11.18 -3.27 0.51
C VAL A 23 11.69 -2.55 -0.75
N ALA A 24 12.90 -2.87 -1.20
CA ALA A 24 13.49 -2.28 -2.41
C ALA A 24 12.77 -2.77 -3.67
N ASP A 25 12.41 -4.05 -3.72
CA ASP A 25 11.69 -4.66 -4.83
C ASP A 25 10.29 -4.04 -4.98
N TRP A 26 9.55 -3.89 -3.87
CA TRP A 26 8.23 -3.25 -3.92
C TRP A 26 8.28 -1.77 -4.30
N LEU A 27 9.34 -1.04 -3.93
CA LEU A 27 9.53 0.34 -4.37
C LEU A 27 9.85 0.41 -5.86
N THR A 28 10.69 -0.49 -6.35
CA THR A 28 11.05 -0.58 -7.77
C THR A 28 9.82 -0.92 -8.60
N GLU A 29 9.04 -1.93 -8.18
CA GLU A 29 7.80 -2.32 -8.84
C GLU A 29 6.77 -1.18 -8.82
N ALA A 30 6.62 -0.48 -7.70
CA ALA A 30 5.73 0.68 -7.63
C ALA A 30 6.15 1.81 -8.58
N GLN A 31 7.45 2.09 -8.70
CA GLN A 31 7.95 3.09 -9.65
C GLN A 31 7.71 2.66 -11.10
N LEU A 32 7.90 1.38 -11.41
CA LEU A 32 7.62 0.82 -12.73
C LEU A 32 6.12 0.86 -13.08
N GLU A 33 5.24 0.44 -12.17
CA GLU A 33 3.78 0.41 -12.41
C GLU A 33 3.18 1.81 -12.51
N SER A 34 3.69 2.76 -11.71
CA SER A 34 3.14 4.12 -11.66
C SER A 34 3.79 5.10 -12.63
N GLU A 35 4.95 4.75 -13.19
CA GLU A 35 5.81 5.63 -14.01
C GLU A 35 6.18 6.94 -13.28
N LEU A 36 6.12 6.94 -11.94
CA LEU A 36 6.40 8.10 -11.11
C LEU A 36 7.89 8.19 -10.76
N ILE A 37 8.43 9.40 -10.84
CA ILE A 37 9.84 9.68 -10.54
C ILE A 37 9.94 10.25 -9.12
N GLU A 38 10.65 9.54 -8.25
CA GLU A 38 10.97 10.00 -6.89
C GLU A 38 11.64 11.39 -6.91
N GLY A 39 11.34 12.22 -5.92
CA GLY A 39 11.93 13.54 -5.73
C GLY A 39 11.32 14.64 -6.60
N THR A 40 10.37 14.32 -7.47
CA THR A 40 9.66 15.32 -8.29
C THR A 40 8.85 16.27 -7.41
N ASP A 41 8.06 15.71 -6.48
CA ASP A 41 7.29 16.46 -5.49
C ASP A 41 6.78 15.53 -4.37
N VAL A 42 6.29 16.11 -3.28
CA VAL A 42 5.84 15.38 -2.09
C VAL A 42 4.64 14.45 -2.39
N ASN A 43 3.72 14.83 -3.28
CA ASN A 43 2.61 13.95 -3.66
C ASN A 43 3.10 12.76 -4.48
N THR A 44 4.05 12.96 -5.37
CA THR A 44 4.67 11.89 -6.15
C THR A 44 5.37 10.88 -5.22
N ASP A 45 6.19 11.35 -4.29
CA ASP A 45 6.86 10.51 -3.29
C ASP A 45 5.88 9.73 -2.41
N ASN A 46 4.79 10.39 -1.99
CA ASN A 46 3.74 9.75 -1.22
C ASN A 46 2.99 8.69 -2.03
N ALA A 47 2.70 8.97 -3.30
CA ALA A 47 2.03 8.04 -4.19
C ALA A 47 2.86 6.75 -4.37
N ILE A 48 4.16 6.88 -4.66
CA ILE A 48 5.08 5.73 -4.78
C ILE A 48 5.05 4.89 -3.50
N ILE A 49 5.16 5.52 -2.32
CA ILE A 49 5.11 4.80 -1.04
C ILE A 49 3.80 4.06 -0.82
N TYR A 50 2.65 4.68 -1.14
CA TYR A 50 1.36 4.03 -0.93
C TYR A 50 1.15 2.85 -1.88
N LEU A 51 1.66 2.95 -3.11
CA LEU A 51 1.61 1.84 -4.05
C LEU A 51 2.53 0.69 -3.60
N ALA A 52 3.78 0.98 -3.25
CA ALA A 52 4.72 -0.01 -2.73
C ALA A 52 4.21 -0.70 -1.45
N PHE A 53 3.59 0.06 -0.55
CA PHE A 53 2.97 -0.50 0.65
C PHE A 53 1.78 -1.42 0.32
N ALA A 54 0.99 -1.09 -0.71
CA ALA A 54 -0.09 -1.96 -1.17
C ALA A 54 0.45 -3.29 -1.72
N LEU A 55 1.49 -3.24 -2.56
CA LEU A 55 2.14 -4.42 -3.14
C LEU A 55 2.68 -5.35 -2.03
N GLY A 56 3.42 -4.80 -1.06
CA GLY A 56 3.93 -5.61 0.05
C GLY A 56 2.82 -6.26 0.88
N CYS A 57 1.71 -5.56 1.12
CA CYS A 57 0.55 -6.13 1.81
C CYS A 57 -0.11 -7.26 0.98
N GLU A 58 -0.19 -7.13 -0.34
CA GLU A 58 -0.73 -8.18 -1.23
C GLU A 58 0.16 -9.44 -1.24
N VAL A 59 1.48 -9.27 -1.24
CA VAL A 59 2.44 -10.39 -1.14
C VAL A 59 2.28 -11.13 0.19
N ILE A 60 2.23 -10.41 1.31
CA ILE A 60 2.05 -11.01 2.64
C ILE A 60 0.71 -11.74 2.74
N ALA A 61 -0.36 -11.14 2.20
CA ALA A 61 -1.67 -11.79 2.15
C ALA A 61 -1.59 -13.09 1.34
N ALA A 62 -1.02 -13.04 0.13
CA ALA A 62 -0.89 -14.20 -0.74
C ALA A 62 -0.11 -15.34 -0.09
N ASP A 63 0.95 -15.04 0.67
CA ASP A 63 1.69 -16.04 1.43
C ASP A 63 0.86 -16.65 2.56
N ALA A 64 0.16 -15.83 3.35
CA ALA A 64 -0.76 -16.30 4.39
C ALA A 64 -1.85 -17.21 3.82
N ALA A 65 -2.32 -16.94 2.60
CA ALA A 65 -3.34 -17.74 1.95
C ALA A 65 -2.87 -19.17 1.57
N ARG A 66 -1.57 -19.41 1.39
CA ARG A 66 -1.06 -20.75 1.06
C ARG A 66 -1.22 -21.76 2.21
N TYR A 67 -1.37 -21.27 3.45
CA TYR A 67 -1.45 -22.08 4.66
C TYR A 67 -2.85 -22.01 5.31
N PHE A 68 -3.90 -21.80 4.51
CA PHE A 68 -5.19 -21.23 4.95
C PHE A 68 -5.83 -21.95 6.15
N LYS A 69 -5.78 -23.28 6.20
CA LYS A 69 -6.24 -24.09 7.35
C LYS A 69 -5.44 -25.39 7.40
N TYR A 70 -4.77 -25.64 8.52
CA TYR A 70 -4.20 -26.94 8.86
C TYR A 70 -4.78 -27.39 10.19
N GLY A 71 -5.32 -28.61 10.21
CA GLY A 71 -5.89 -29.24 11.39
C GLY A 71 -5.39 -30.67 11.47
N ASP A 72 -4.59 -30.98 12.48
CA ASP A 72 -4.10 -32.34 12.76
C ASP A 72 -4.61 -32.83 14.12
N GLY A 73 -5.93 -32.95 14.26
CA GLY A 73 -6.60 -33.58 15.41
C GLY A 73 -6.52 -32.85 16.75
N GLU A 74 -5.37 -32.27 17.11
CA GLU A 74 -5.05 -31.59 18.36
C GLU A 74 -4.75 -30.08 18.16
N GLU A 75 -4.19 -29.67 17.02
CA GLU A 75 -3.97 -28.26 16.69
C GLU A 75 -4.72 -27.83 15.43
N ASN A 76 -5.39 -26.67 15.52
CA ASN A 76 -6.02 -25.98 14.39
C ASN A 76 -5.36 -24.60 14.20
N VAL A 77 -4.81 -24.34 13.02
CA VAL A 77 -4.27 -23.03 12.66
C VAL A 77 -5.15 -22.42 11.56
N ASP A 78 -5.86 -21.33 11.88
CA ASP A 78 -6.66 -20.55 10.94
C ASP A 78 -6.00 -19.19 10.68
N LYS A 79 -5.46 -18.99 9.46
CA LYS A 79 -4.80 -17.74 9.04
C LYS A 79 -5.68 -16.84 8.18
N SER A 80 -6.97 -17.15 8.04
CA SER A 80 -7.92 -16.38 7.23
C SER A 80 -8.02 -14.90 7.63
N ALA A 81 -7.94 -14.61 8.93
CA ALA A 81 -7.93 -13.25 9.46
C ALA A 81 -6.70 -12.45 9.02
N VAL A 82 -5.53 -13.09 8.90
CA VAL A 82 -4.28 -12.45 8.44
C VAL A 82 -4.43 -12.01 7.00
N PHE A 83 -4.91 -12.91 6.13
CA PHE A 83 -5.19 -12.59 4.72
C PHE A 83 -6.15 -11.40 4.59
N GLY A 84 -7.29 -11.45 5.29
CA GLY A 84 -8.31 -10.40 5.21
C GLY A 84 -7.79 -9.03 5.67
N ASN A 85 -7.01 -9.00 6.75
CA ASN A 85 -6.44 -7.77 7.30
C ASN A 85 -5.45 -7.11 6.33
N TYR A 86 -4.51 -7.87 5.75
CA TYR A 86 -3.53 -7.32 4.81
C TYR A 86 -4.18 -6.88 3.50
N MET A 87 -5.17 -7.61 2.99
CA MET A 87 -5.93 -7.18 1.80
C MET A 87 -6.72 -5.88 2.05
N ALA A 88 -7.26 -5.68 3.25
CA ALA A 88 -7.92 -4.43 3.62
C ALA A 88 -6.93 -3.25 3.62
N LEU A 89 -5.75 -3.44 4.21
CA LEU A 89 -4.67 -2.45 4.21
C LEU A 89 -4.21 -2.11 2.79
N ALA A 90 -4.01 -3.11 1.93
CA ALA A 90 -3.65 -2.91 0.54
C ALA A 90 -4.69 -2.07 -0.22
N LYS A 91 -5.98 -2.37 -0.01
CA LYS A 91 -7.09 -1.63 -0.62
C LYS A 91 -7.10 -0.16 -0.21
N ASP A 92 -6.87 0.13 1.07
CA ASP A 92 -6.82 1.49 1.59
C ASP A 92 -5.57 2.24 1.10
N ALA A 93 -4.44 1.55 1.02
CA ALA A 93 -3.21 2.08 0.43
C ALA A 93 -3.41 2.47 -1.05
N ARG A 94 -4.07 1.64 -1.86
CA ARG A 94 -4.43 1.99 -3.25
C ARG A 94 -5.38 3.17 -3.35
N LYS A 95 -6.28 3.38 -2.38
CA LYS A 95 -7.11 4.61 -2.33
C LYS A 95 -6.23 5.84 -2.10
N ASN A 96 -5.28 5.77 -1.17
CA ASN A 96 -4.37 6.87 -0.87
C ASN A 96 -3.42 7.17 -2.04
N TYR A 97 -2.90 6.14 -2.71
CA TYR A 97 -2.15 6.28 -3.96
C TYR A 97 -2.94 7.12 -4.98
N ARG A 98 -4.17 6.72 -5.32
CA ARG A 98 -5.03 7.46 -6.26
C ARG A 98 -5.31 8.90 -5.81
N LYS A 99 -5.45 9.13 -4.50
CA LYS A 99 -5.64 10.48 -3.95
C LYS A 99 -4.43 11.37 -4.23
N HIS A 100 -3.21 10.87 -4.01
CA HIS A 100 -1.99 11.63 -4.25
C HIS A 100 -1.72 11.85 -5.75
N VAL A 101 -1.98 10.85 -6.60
CA VAL A 101 -1.90 11.01 -8.06
C VAL A 101 -2.89 12.07 -8.56
N ARG A 102 -4.13 12.09 -8.05
CA ARG A 102 -5.11 13.14 -8.38
C ARG A 102 -4.73 14.50 -7.82
N GLY A 103 -4.15 14.54 -6.61
CA GLY A 103 -3.64 15.75 -5.98
C GLY A 103 -2.52 16.43 -6.78
N ARG A 104 -1.71 15.65 -7.51
CA ARG A 104 -0.70 16.16 -8.47
C ARG A 104 -1.34 16.95 -9.62
N SER A 105 -2.50 16.50 -10.12
CA SER A 105 -3.18 17.13 -11.26
C SER A 105 -4.03 18.35 -10.88
N GLY A 106 -3.95 18.83 -9.63
CA GLY A 106 -4.71 20.01 -9.21
C GLY A 106 -6.21 19.78 -9.33
N ALA A 107 -6.76 18.81 -8.59
CA ALA A 107 -8.18 18.76 -8.33
C ALA A 107 -8.56 19.97 -7.45
N THR A 108 -8.72 21.13 -8.08
CA THR A 108 -9.57 22.18 -7.56
C THR A 108 -10.91 21.51 -7.29
N GLN A 109 -11.29 21.41 -6.01
CA GLN A 109 -12.69 21.22 -5.72
C GLN A 109 -13.38 22.46 -6.27
N SER A 110 -13.91 22.39 -7.49
CA SER A 110 -14.99 23.29 -7.86
C SER A 110 -16.10 22.93 -6.88
N HIS A 111 -16.24 23.75 -5.84
CA HIS A 111 -17.52 23.89 -5.18
C HIS A 111 -18.47 24.35 -6.26
N VAL A 112 -19.09 23.40 -6.97
CA VAL A 112 -20.23 23.67 -7.82
C VAL A 112 -21.26 24.25 -6.87
N GLY A 113 -21.40 25.57 -6.88
CA GLY A 113 -22.42 26.27 -6.11
C GLY A 113 -23.74 25.57 -6.39
N ARG A 114 -24.46 25.18 -5.34
CA ARG A 114 -25.79 24.59 -5.50
C ARG A 114 -26.60 25.54 -6.38
N ALA A 115 -27.10 25.02 -7.50
CA ALA A 115 -28.00 25.73 -8.39
C ALA A 115 -29.42 25.78 -7.79
N ASP A 116 -29.52 26.29 -6.56
CA ASP A 116 -30.77 26.70 -5.92
C ASP A 116 -30.64 28.18 -5.58
N ASP A 117 -30.55 29.00 -6.63
CA ASP A 117 -30.92 30.42 -6.54
C ASP A 117 -32.45 30.48 -6.70
N ARG A 118 -33.12 30.80 -5.59
CA ARG A 118 -34.52 31.23 -5.55
C ARG A 118 -34.67 32.65 -6.11
#